data_AF-A0AAN8ZU72-F1
#
_entry.id   AF-A0AAN8ZU72-F1
#
_cell.length_a   1.000
_cell.length_b   1.000
_cell.length_c   1.000
_cell.angle_alpha   90.00
_cell.angle_beta   90.00
_cell.angle_gamma   90.00
#
_symmetry.space_group_name_H-M   'P 1'
#
loop_
_entity.id
_entity.type
_entity.pdbx_description
1 polymer ?
#
loop_
_entity_poly.entity_id
_entity_poly.type
_entity_poly.pdbx_seq_one_letter_code
_entity_poly.pdbx_strand_id
1 'polypeptide(L)'
;MPNYLSFVRGVVDSDDLPLNVSRETLQQHKLLKVIKKKLVRKTLDMIKKMDPEDYEKFWKEYSTNLKLGTIEDSTNRTRLAKLLRFLSSSSKDKLISLAEYVERMKEKQEHIYYMAGASKSEVENSPFVERLQKKGYEVLYLTEAIDEYAINAIPEFEGKKFQNVAKEGLTIDEGEGAKERLEKLKTTFEPLTKWLSEEALKDEVSKSVVSERLSDSPCALVASTFGWTGNMERLAVSNAHQKTHDSHR
;
A
#
# COMPACT_ATOMS: atom_id res chain seq x y z
N MET A 1 -23.88 9.74 -2.74
CA MET A 1 -22.55 9.53 -2.10
C MET A 1 -21.51 9.26 -3.18
N PRO A 2 -20.19 9.40 -2.94
CA PRO A 2 -19.19 8.82 -3.84
C PRO A 2 -19.30 7.29 -3.87
N ASN A 3 -18.79 6.64 -4.93
CA ASN A 3 -18.94 5.20 -5.17
C ASN A 3 -18.41 4.36 -4.00
N TYR A 4 -17.26 4.76 -3.45
CA TYR A 4 -16.67 4.09 -2.29
C TYR A 4 -17.52 4.17 -1.01
N LEU A 5 -18.51 5.08 -0.90
CA LEU A 5 -19.48 5.17 0.21
C LEU A 5 -20.91 4.82 -0.22
N SER A 6 -21.09 4.04 -1.29
CA SER A 6 -22.41 3.64 -1.80
C SER A 6 -23.21 2.76 -0.83
N PHE A 7 -22.53 2.09 0.10
CA PHE A 7 -23.16 1.29 1.16
C PHE A 7 -23.88 2.13 2.22
N VAL A 8 -23.58 3.44 2.32
CA VAL A 8 -24.19 4.31 3.33
C VAL A 8 -25.65 4.56 2.99
N ARG A 9 -26.53 4.23 3.94
CA ARG A 9 -27.96 4.53 3.89
C ARG A 9 -28.30 5.65 4.86
N GLY A 10 -29.25 6.50 4.50
CA GLY A 10 -29.70 7.60 5.34
C GLY A 10 -30.73 8.48 4.65
N VAL A 11 -31.25 9.45 5.39
CA VAL A 11 -32.20 10.46 4.92
C VAL A 11 -31.51 11.82 4.99
N VAL A 12 -31.72 12.66 3.97
CA VAL A 12 -31.23 14.03 3.92
C VAL A 12 -32.45 14.92 3.72
N ASP A 13 -32.74 15.74 4.72
CA ASP A 13 -33.78 16.76 4.68
C ASP A 13 -33.10 18.13 4.64
N SER A 14 -33.57 19.03 3.77
CA SER A 14 -32.88 20.30 3.49
C SER A 14 -33.87 21.39 3.08
N ASP A 15 -33.95 22.43 3.90
CA ASP A 15 -34.81 23.60 3.67
C ASP A 15 -34.27 24.54 2.57
N ASP A 16 -32.98 24.44 2.25
CA ASP A 16 -32.28 25.32 1.30
C ASP A 16 -32.38 24.88 -0.18
N LEU A 17 -32.98 23.73 -0.46
CA LEU A 17 -33.09 23.22 -1.84
C LEU A 17 -34.33 23.83 -2.53
N PRO A 18 -34.21 24.23 -3.81
CA PRO A 18 -35.37 24.69 -4.56
C PRO A 18 -36.36 23.53 -4.73
N LEU A 19 -37.57 23.67 -4.18
CA LEU A 19 -38.61 22.63 -4.23
C LEU A 19 -39.33 22.59 -5.59
N ASN A 20 -39.45 23.75 -6.25
CA ASN A 20 -40.23 23.92 -7.48
C ASN A 20 -39.34 23.84 -8.74
N VAL A 21 -38.48 22.82 -8.84
CA VAL A 21 -37.64 22.59 -10.03
C VAL A 21 -37.68 21.12 -10.45
N SER A 22 -37.28 20.85 -11.70
CA SER A 22 -37.17 19.49 -12.20
C SER A 22 -36.09 18.70 -11.45
N ARG A 23 -36.19 17.36 -11.47
CA ARG A 23 -35.18 16.48 -10.87
C ARG A 23 -33.80 16.69 -11.48
N GLU A 24 -33.74 16.95 -12.78
CA GLU A 24 -32.48 17.20 -13.50
C GLU A 24 -31.84 18.51 -13.06
N THR A 25 -32.63 19.59 -12.98
CA THR A 25 -32.15 20.89 -12.47
C THR A 25 -31.70 20.78 -11.02
N LEU A 26 -32.43 20.03 -10.18
CA LEU A 26 -32.05 19.80 -8.79
C LEU A 26 -30.72 19.04 -8.69
N GLN A 27 -30.52 17.99 -9.49
CA GLN A 27 -29.28 17.18 -9.50
C GLN A 27 -28.03 18.00 -9.85
N GLN A 28 -28.17 18.99 -10.73
CA GLN A 28 -27.07 19.88 -11.13
C GLN A 28 -26.86 21.05 -10.15
N HIS A 29 -27.75 21.24 -9.17
CA HIS A 29 -27.70 22.37 -8.25
C HIS A 29 -26.42 22.39 -7.41
N LYS A 30 -25.80 23.58 -7.29
CA LYS A 30 -24.50 23.75 -6.62
C LYS A 30 -24.54 23.30 -5.15
N LEU A 31 -25.67 23.48 -4.45
CA LEU A 31 -25.82 23.07 -3.05
C LEU A 31 -25.68 21.55 -2.87
N LEU A 32 -26.10 20.72 -3.83
CA LEU A 32 -25.92 19.27 -3.71
C LEU A 32 -24.44 18.88 -3.65
N LYS A 33 -23.56 19.62 -4.33
CA LYS A 33 -22.10 19.39 -4.22
C LYS A 33 -21.59 19.71 -2.82
N VAL A 34 -22.12 20.75 -2.18
CA VAL A 34 -21.76 21.14 -0.79
C VAL A 34 -22.29 20.11 0.21
N ILE A 35 -23.55 19.70 0.06
CA ILE A 35 -24.19 18.66 0.88
C ILE A 35 -23.39 17.36 0.76
N LYS A 36 -23.06 16.91 -0.47
CA LYS A 36 -22.22 15.73 -0.71
C LYS A 36 -20.90 15.81 0.06
N LYS A 37 -20.17 16.92 -0.02
CA LYS A 37 -18.90 17.10 0.72
C LYS A 37 -19.08 16.99 2.24
N LYS A 38 -20.14 17.61 2.79
CA LYS A 38 -20.45 17.52 4.23
C LYS A 38 -20.80 16.09 4.65
N LEU A 39 -21.63 15.39 3.89
CA LEU A 39 -22.03 14.01 4.17
C LEU A 39 -20.84 13.06 4.16
N VAL A 40 -19.95 13.17 3.16
CA VAL A 40 -18.71 12.38 3.12
C VAL A 40 -17.89 12.66 4.38
N ARG A 41 -17.70 13.92 4.76
CA ARG A 41 -16.92 14.25 5.95
C ARG A 41 -17.52 13.64 7.22
N LYS A 42 -18.82 13.80 7.43
CA LYS A 42 -19.54 13.24 8.58
C LYS A 42 -19.53 11.71 8.61
N THR A 43 -19.61 11.07 7.45
CA THR A 43 -19.50 9.61 7.34
C THR A 43 -18.13 9.13 7.82
N LEU A 44 -17.05 9.77 7.36
CA LEU A 44 -15.70 9.40 7.79
C LEU A 44 -15.47 9.70 9.28
N ASP A 45 -16.08 10.76 9.82
CA ASP A 45 -16.04 11.04 11.27
C ASP A 45 -16.80 9.97 12.07
N MET A 46 -17.91 9.47 11.56
CA MET A 46 -18.68 8.38 12.17
C MET A 46 -17.87 7.08 12.20
N ILE A 47 -17.27 6.71 11.06
CA ILE A 47 -16.40 5.51 10.97
C ILE A 47 -15.20 5.63 11.94
N LYS A 48 -14.60 6.81 12.04
CA LYS A 48 -13.48 7.06 12.96
C LYS A 48 -13.86 6.88 14.44
N LYS A 49 -15.12 7.13 14.79
CA LYS A 49 -15.62 7.07 16.17
C LYS A 49 -16.16 5.69 16.56
N MET A 50 -16.12 4.71 15.67
CA MET A 50 -16.52 3.34 16.00
C MET A 50 -15.58 2.79 17.08
N ASP A 51 -16.16 2.07 18.04
CA ASP A 51 -15.39 1.34 19.03
C ASP A 51 -14.61 0.19 18.35
N PRO A 52 -13.50 -0.29 18.95
CA PRO A 52 -12.61 -1.25 18.30
C PRO A 52 -13.29 -2.50 17.75
N GLU A 53 -14.24 -3.08 18.49
CA GLU A 53 -14.96 -4.29 18.09
C GLU A 53 -15.88 -4.06 16.89
N ASP A 54 -16.59 -2.92 16.86
CA ASP A 54 -17.47 -2.56 15.75
C ASP A 54 -16.65 -2.15 14.52
N TYR A 55 -15.52 -1.51 14.75
CA TYR A 55 -14.60 -1.15 13.68
C TYR A 55 -13.98 -2.40 13.02
N GLU A 56 -13.69 -3.46 13.78
CA GLU A 56 -13.20 -4.73 13.23
C GLU A 56 -14.25 -5.39 12.32
N LYS A 57 -15.52 -5.43 12.76
CA LYS A 57 -16.64 -5.91 11.93
C LYS A 57 -16.81 -5.04 10.69
N PHE A 58 -16.78 -3.72 10.85
CA PHE A 58 -16.87 -2.77 9.74
C PHE A 58 -15.73 -2.98 8.74
N TRP A 59 -14.50 -3.15 9.21
CA TRP A 59 -13.33 -3.36 8.36
C TRP A 59 -13.47 -4.63 7.53
N LYS A 60 -13.95 -5.73 8.13
CA LYS A 60 -14.16 -6.99 7.42
C LYS A 60 -15.10 -6.85 6.21
N GLU A 61 -16.13 -6.01 6.32
CA GLU A 61 -17.14 -5.83 5.26
C GLU A 61 -16.78 -4.71 4.28
N TYR A 62 -16.13 -3.64 4.75
CA TYR A 62 -15.97 -2.38 3.98
C TYR A 62 -14.52 -1.91 3.83
N SER A 63 -13.52 -2.75 4.11
CA SER A 63 -12.09 -2.43 3.88
C SER A 63 -11.81 -2.02 2.44
N THR A 64 -12.32 -2.79 1.46
CA THR A 64 -12.15 -2.52 0.03
C THR A 64 -12.71 -1.15 -0.34
N ASN A 65 -13.87 -0.78 0.21
CA ASN A 65 -14.46 0.54 0.02
C ASN A 65 -13.55 1.66 0.56
N LEU A 66 -12.96 1.51 1.74
CA LEU A 66 -12.03 2.51 2.25
C LEU A 66 -10.76 2.64 1.40
N LYS A 67 -10.23 1.50 0.93
CA LYS A 67 -9.06 1.44 0.03
C LYS A 67 -9.36 2.05 -1.34
N LEU A 68 -10.55 1.84 -1.90
CA LEU A 68 -11.00 2.56 -3.10
C LEU A 68 -11.09 4.06 -2.85
N GLY A 69 -11.58 4.45 -1.67
CA GLY A 69 -11.66 5.84 -1.27
C GLY A 69 -10.31 6.56 -1.31
N THR A 70 -9.21 5.91 -0.90
CA THR A 70 -7.87 6.55 -0.92
C THR A 70 -7.39 6.81 -2.35
N ILE A 71 -7.83 6.00 -3.31
CA ILE A 71 -7.53 6.15 -4.73
C ILE A 71 -8.40 7.28 -5.32
N GLU A 72 -9.71 7.20 -5.14
CA GLU A 72 -10.70 8.08 -5.79
C GLU A 72 -10.82 9.48 -5.16
N ASP A 73 -10.74 9.60 -3.83
CA ASP A 73 -11.06 10.84 -3.09
C ASP A 73 -9.81 11.51 -2.55
N SER A 74 -9.08 12.18 -3.45
CA SER A 74 -7.88 12.95 -3.12
C SER A 74 -8.10 13.99 -2.01
N THR A 75 -9.31 14.54 -1.90
CA THR A 75 -9.64 15.58 -0.91
C THR A 75 -9.75 15.01 0.51
N ASN A 76 -10.20 13.75 0.65
CA ASN A 76 -10.31 13.08 1.95
C ASN A 76 -9.22 12.01 2.19
N ARG A 77 -8.27 11.85 1.27
CA ARG A 77 -7.24 10.81 1.32
C ARG A 77 -6.51 10.71 2.65
N THR A 78 -6.09 11.83 3.23
CA THR A 78 -5.41 11.85 4.53
C THR A 78 -6.30 11.35 5.67
N ARG A 79 -7.62 11.60 5.60
CA ARG A 79 -8.59 11.09 6.60
C ARG A 79 -8.84 9.60 6.40
N LEU A 80 -8.93 9.15 5.16
CA LEU A 80 -9.09 7.74 4.79
C LEU A 80 -7.85 6.91 5.16
N ALA A 81 -6.64 7.42 4.95
CA ALA A 81 -5.40 6.74 5.33
C ALA A 81 -5.36 6.37 6.82
N LYS A 82 -5.90 7.22 7.70
CA LYS A 82 -6.02 6.95 9.15
C LYS A 82 -7.01 5.82 9.49
N LEU A 83 -7.91 5.53 8.56
CA LEU A 83 -8.87 4.43 8.64
C LEU A 83 -8.37 3.17 7.94
N LEU A 84 -7.13 3.11 7.46
CA LEU A 84 -6.61 1.86 6.90
C LEU A 84 -6.10 0.94 8.00
N ARG A 85 -6.24 -0.36 7.78
CA ARG A 85 -5.62 -1.40 8.60
C ARG A 85 -4.91 -2.44 7.73
N PHE A 86 -3.79 -2.95 8.22
CA PHE A 86 -2.97 -3.93 7.52
C PHE A 86 -2.40 -4.96 8.48
N LEU A 87 -2.01 -6.11 7.97
CA LEU A 87 -1.18 -7.05 8.71
C LEU A 87 0.25 -6.50 8.76
N SER A 88 1.03 -6.89 9.78
CA SER A 88 2.45 -6.58 9.83
C SER A 88 3.26 -7.72 10.44
N SER A 89 4.58 -7.68 10.19
CA SER A 89 5.55 -8.60 10.79
C SER A 89 5.53 -8.60 12.32
N SER A 90 5.08 -7.50 12.95
CA SER A 90 5.03 -7.36 14.41
C SER A 90 3.67 -7.75 15.00
N SER A 91 2.62 -7.88 14.19
CA SER A 91 1.24 -7.98 14.67
C SER A 91 0.61 -9.37 14.56
N LYS A 92 1.38 -10.39 14.13
CA LYS A 92 0.90 -11.76 13.86
C LYS A 92 -0.34 -11.73 12.96
N ASP A 93 -1.53 -11.97 13.52
CA ASP A 93 -2.81 -12.00 12.79
C ASP A 93 -3.69 -10.79 13.08
N LYS A 94 -3.24 -9.87 13.94
CA LYS A 94 -3.97 -8.65 14.25
C LYS A 94 -3.68 -7.59 13.19
N LEU A 95 -4.74 -6.99 12.69
CA LEU A 95 -4.65 -5.82 11.83
C LEU A 95 -4.27 -4.57 12.65
N ILE A 96 -3.34 -3.78 12.13
CA ILE A 96 -2.84 -2.54 12.74
C ILE A 96 -3.13 -1.34 11.83
N SER A 97 -3.26 -0.17 12.43
CA SER A 97 -3.31 1.11 11.74
C SER A 97 -1.92 1.59 11.31
N LEU A 98 -1.90 2.52 10.35
CA LEU A 98 -0.66 3.20 9.98
C LEU A 98 -0.09 4.05 11.13
N ALA A 99 -0.95 4.60 12.00
CA ALA A 99 -0.51 5.34 13.19
C ALA A 99 0.22 4.43 14.18
N GLU A 100 -0.34 3.24 14.47
CA GLU A 100 0.31 2.23 15.31
C GLU A 100 1.66 1.76 14.74
N TYR A 101 1.78 1.68 13.40
CA TYR A 101 3.08 1.42 12.76
C TYR A 101 4.06 2.57 13.03
N VAL A 102 3.64 3.82 12.81
CA VAL A 102 4.48 5.01 13.00
C VAL A 102 4.99 5.11 14.44
N GLU A 103 4.14 4.82 15.43
CA GLU A 103 4.52 4.79 16.85
C GLU A 103 5.60 3.76 17.17
N ARG A 104 5.68 2.66 16.39
CA ARG A 104 6.69 1.60 16.55
C ARG A 104 7.90 1.77 15.64
N MET A 105 7.97 2.83 14.84
CA MET A 105 9.12 3.08 13.97
C MET A 105 10.39 3.28 14.79
N LYS A 106 11.50 2.76 14.28
CA LYS A 106 12.81 2.96 14.90
C LYS A 106 13.27 4.41 14.81
N GLU A 107 14.14 4.80 15.74
CA GLU A 107 14.89 6.04 15.63
C GLU A 107 15.66 6.04 14.29
N LYS A 108 15.58 7.16 13.54
CA LYS A 108 16.11 7.32 12.17
C LYS A 108 15.41 6.54 11.05
N GLN A 109 14.32 5.81 11.32
CA GLN A 109 13.52 5.22 10.26
C GLN A 109 12.71 6.32 9.52
N GLU A 110 12.94 6.45 8.22
CA GLU A 110 12.30 7.46 7.38
C GLU A 110 11.09 6.93 6.59
N HIS A 111 11.04 5.61 6.37
CA HIS A 111 10.05 4.98 5.49
C HIS A 111 9.16 3.98 6.23
N ILE A 112 7.90 3.90 5.82
CA ILE A 112 6.97 2.81 6.12
C ILE A 112 7.26 1.69 5.12
N TYR A 113 7.82 0.58 5.59
CA TYR A 113 8.16 -0.56 4.74
C TYR A 113 6.94 -1.43 4.53
N TYR A 114 6.74 -1.88 3.30
CA TYR A 114 5.66 -2.80 2.97
C TYR A 114 6.10 -3.83 1.93
N MET A 115 5.46 -4.99 1.97
CA MET A 115 5.58 -6.07 0.98
C MET A 115 4.18 -6.44 0.48
N ALA A 116 4.03 -6.58 -0.83
CA ALA A 116 2.78 -6.97 -1.48
C ALA A 116 2.89 -8.36 -2.11
N GLY A 117 1.86 -9.19 -1.95
CA GLY A 117 1.81 -10.57 -2.45
C GLY A 117 0.40 -11.16 -2.40
N ALA A 118 0.19 -12.41 -2.80
CA ALA A 118 -1.16 -13.01 -2.88
C ALA A 118 -1.65 -13.53 -1.52
N SER A 119 -0.73 -13.76 -0.59
CA SER A 119 -1.08 -14.28 0.73
C SER A 119 -0.11 -13.78 1.79
N LYS A 120 -0.55 -13.82 3.05
CA LYS A 120 0.29 -13.54 4.21
C LYS A 120 1.55 -14.43 4.22
N SER A 121 1.37 -15.73 3.98
CA SER A 121 2.49 -16.69 3.97
C SER A 121 3.54 -16.36 2.91
N GLU A 122 3.13 -15.88 1.73
CA GLU A 122 4.05 -15.48 0.66
C GLU A 122 4.88 -14.26 1.05
N VAL A 123 4.23 -13.21 1.58
CA VAL A 123 4.93 -11.97 1.93
C VAL A 123 5.78 -12.10 3.19
N GLU A 124 5.36 -12.92 4.15
CA GLU A 124 6.07 -13.17 5.40
C GLU A 124 7.36 -13.99 5.19
N ASN A 125 7.34 -14.93 4.24
CA ASN A 125 8.50 -15.76 3.88
C ASN A 125 9.29 -15.20 2.68
N SER A 126 9.04 -13.95 2.28
CA SER A 126 9.68 -13.36 1.12
C SER A 126 11.17 -13.06 1.39
N PRO A 127 12.07 -13.27 0.40
CA PRO A 127 13.47 -12.85 0.52
C PRO A 127 13.65 -11.37 0.87
N PHE A 128 12.69 -10.52 0.48
CA PHE A 128 12.77 -9.07 0.66
C PHE A 128 12.54 -8.61 2.11
N VAL A 129 11.95 -9.45 2.96
CA VAL A 129 11.67 -9.10 4.37
C VAL A 129 12.72 -9.61 5.35
N GLU A 130 13.54 -10.58 4.94
CA GLU A 130 14.49 -11.31 5.79
C GLU A 130 15.38 -10.37 6.64
N ARG A 131 16.13 -9.48 5.99
CA ARG A 131 17.07 -8.63 6.72
C ARG A 131 16.37 -7.52 7.51
N LEU A 132 15.26 -6.98 7.01
CA LEU A 132 14.46 -6.00 7.75
C LEU A 132 13.98 -6.59 9.07
N GLN A 133 13.41 -7.79 9.04
CA GLN A 133 12.97 -8.49 10.24
C GLN A 133 14.13 -8.85 11.17
N LYS A 134 15.27 -9.36 10.65
CA LYS A 134 16.46 -9.61 11.48
C LYS A 134 17.01 -8.35 12.15
N LYS A 135 16.89 -7.21 11.48
CA LYS A 135 17.24 -5.90 12.02
C LYS A 135 16.11 -5.29 12.84
N GLY A 136 14.97 -5.96 13.01
CA GLY A 136 13.84 -5.54 13.85
C GLY A 136 13.00 -4.40 13.26
N TYR A 137 13.06 -4.16 11.95
CA TYR A 137 12.15 -3.25 11.27
C TYR A 137 10.81 -3.95 11.03
N GLU A 138 9.73 -3.22 11.30
CA GLU A 138 8.37 -3.69 10.99
C GLU A 138 8.12 -3.56 9.48
N VAL A 139 7.42 -4.54 8.90
CA VAL A 139 6.99 -4.53 7.49
C VAL A 139 5.49 -4.76 7.43
N LEU A 140 4.77 -3.87 6.72
CA LEU A 140 3.36 -4.06 6.42
C LEU A 140 3.17 -5.13 5.34
N TYR A 141 2.19 -5.99 5.53
CA TYR A 141 1.83 -7.05 4.61
C TYR A 141 0.55 -6.69 3.87
N LEU A 142 0.69 -6.49 2.56
CA LEU A 142 -0.38 -6.18 1.63
C LEU A 142 -0.74 -7.45 0.88
N THR A 143 -1.94 -7.97 1.13
CA THR A 143 -2.36 -9.29 0.63
C THR A 143 -3.58 -9.22 -0.28
N GLU A 144 -4.24 -8.06 -0.37
CA GLU A 144 -5.37 -7.85 -1.26
C GLU A 144 -4.93 -7.14 -2.54
N ALA A 145 -5.60 -7.45 -3.66
CA ALA A 145 -5.28 -6.89 -4.97
C ALA A 145 -5.30 -5.35 -5.00
N ILE A 146 -6.17 -4.73 -4.20
CA ILE A 146 -6.32 -3.27 -4.13
C ILE A 146 -5.25 -2.60 -3.26
N ASP A 147 -4.56 -3.34 -2.39
CA ASP A 147 -3.70 -2.76 -1.35
C ASP A 147 -2.56 -1.94 -1.92
N GLU A 148 -1.86 -2.48 -2.91
CA GLU A 148 -0.71 -1.80 -3.51
C GLU A 148 -1.16 -0.53 -4.25
N TYR A 149 -2.33 -0.53 -4.89
CA TYR A 149 -2.91 0.68 -5.47
C TYR A 149 -3.31 1.70 -4.39
N ALA A 150 -3.90 1.25 -3.29
CA ALA A 150 -4.32 2.10 -2.19
C ALA A 150 -3.14 2.79 -1.50
N ILE A 151 -2.04 2.08 -1.28
CA ILE A 151 -0.78 2.62 -0.73
C ILE A 151 -0.10 3.56 -1.72
N ASN A 152 0.01 3.18 -3.00
CA ASN A 152 0.61 4.04 -4.03
C ASN A 152 -0.16 5.35 -4.24
N ALA A 153 -1.47 5.39 -3.95
CA ALA A 153 -2.25 6.61 -4.00
C ALA A 153 -1.94 7.60 -2.86
N ILE A 154 -1.32 7.14 -1.77
CA ILE A 154 -0.98 7.93 -0.57
C ILE A 154 0.50 8.35 -0.65
N PRO A 155 0.81 9.64 -0.89
CA PRO A 155 2.20 10.08 -1.05
C PRO A 155 3.04 9.86 0.22
N GLU A 156 2.45 10.15 1.38
CA GLU A 156 3.06 10.00 2.70
C GLU A 156 1.97 9.90 3.77
N PHE A 157 2.36 9.34 4.93
CA PHE A 157 1.53 9.29 6.13
C PHE A 157 2.34 9.85 7.29
N GLU A 158 1.86 10.94 7.91
CA GLU A 158 2.54 11.61 9.03
C GLU A 158 4.01 11.98 8.73
N GLY A 159 4.25 12.45 7.50
CA GLY A 159 5.59 12.83 7.00
C GLY A 159 6.49 11.65 6.62
N LYS A 160 6.00 10.41 6.71
CA LYS A 160 6.73 9.20 6.33
C LYS A 160 6.27 8.69 4.98
N LYS A 161 7.23 8.46 4.07
CA LYS A 161 6.96 7.89 2.75
C LYS A 161 6.86 6.37 2.83
N PHE A 162 6.19 5.75 1.87
CA PHE A 162 6.11 4.30 1.75
C PHE A 162 7.25 3.77 0.89
N GLN A 163 7.85 2.65 1.31
CA GLN A 163 8.88 1.94 0.55
C GLN A 163 8.48 0.48 0.35
N ASN A 164 8.32 0.07 -0.90
CA ASN A 164 8.14 -1.33 -1.25
C ASN A 164 9.49 -2.05 -1.12
N VAL A 165 9.56 -3.11 -0.33
CA VAL A 165 10.82 -3.85 -0.07
C VAL A 165 11.29 -4.66 -1.29
N ALA A 166 10.38 -4.95 -2.24
CA ALA A 166 10.68 -5.59 -3.51
C ALA A 166 11.15 -4.62 -4.61
N LYS A 167 11.26 -3.32 -4.29
CA LYS A 167 11.77 -2.29 -5.22
C LYS A 167 13.18 -1.82 -4.85
N GLU A 168 13.82 -1.13 -5.80
CA GLU A 168 15.00 -0.33 -5.55
C GLU A 168 14.70 0.81 -4.54
N GLY A 169 15.77 1.38 -3.95
CA GLY A 169 15.67 2.49 -3.00
C GLY A 169 15.53 2.09 -1.52
N LEU A 170 15.48 0.78 -1.22
CA LEU A 170 15.51 0.32 0.17
C LEU A 170 16.86 0.65 0.83
N THR A 171 16.81 1.51 1.84
CA THR A 171 17.94 1.81 2.72
C THR A 171 17.63 1.32 4.13
N ILE A 172 18.61 0.68 4.76
CA ILE A 172 18.53 0.14 6.12
C ILE A 172 19.77 0.64 6.86
N ASP A 173 19.61 1.12 8.10
CA ASP A 173 20.77 1.41 8.93
C ASP A 173 21.37 0.09 9.41
N GLU A 174 22.53 -0.25 8.85
CA GLU A 174 23.22 -1.50 9.15
C GLU A 174 24.18 -1.40 10.34
N GLY A 175 24.39 -0.19 10.88
CA GLY A 175 25.33 0.10 11.97
C GLY A 175 26.73 0.49 11.50
N GLU A 176 27.64 0.70 12.46
CA GLU A 176 29.02 1.10 12.19
C GLU A 176 29.79 0.03 11.38
N GLY A 177 30.60 0.47 10.41
CA GLY A 177 31.41 -0.41 9.55
C GLY A 177 30.63 -1.14 8.44
N ALA A 178 29.30 -1.07 8.41
CA ALA A 178 28.51 -1.76 7.39
C ALA A 178 28.79 -1.27 5.96
N LYS A 179 28.95 0.05 5.78
CA LYS A 179 29.34 0.65 4.49
C LYS A 179 30.67 0.10 3.99
N GLU A 180 31.68 0.02 4.86
CA GLU A 180 32.99 -0.53 4.50
C GLU A 180 32.92 -2.01 4.13
N ARG A 181 32.13 -2.79 4.88
CA ARG A 181 31.88 -4.20 4.57
C ARG A 181 31.21 -4.35 3.21
N LEU A 182 30.21 -3.54 2.90
CA LEU A 182 29.52 -3.55 1.62
C LEU A 182 30.47 -3.22 0.47
N GLU A 183 31.28 -2.17 0.60
CA GLU A 183 32.26 -1.80 -0.44
C GLU A 183 33.29 -2.92 -0.67
N LYS A 184 33.79 -3.56 0.40
CA LYS A 184 34.66 -4.75 0.27
C LYS A 184 33.97 -5.90 -0.46
N LEU A 185 32.69 -6.16 -0.17
CA LEU A 185 31.92 -7.20 -0.85
C LEU A 185 31.69 -6.84 -2.32
N LYS A 186 31.37 -5.58 -2.64
CA LYS A 186 31.22 -5.11 -4.02
C LYS A 186 32.51 -5.33 -4.82
N THR A 187 33.68 -4.97 -4.27
CA THR A 187 34.96 -5.23 -4.94
C THR A 187 35.24 -6.72 -5.11
N THR A 188 34.97 -7.52 -4.07
CA THR A 188 35.24 -8.98 -4.08
C THR A 188 34.37 -9.71 -5.09
N PHE A 189 33.09 -9.33 -5.21
CA PHE A 189 32.11 -9.96 -6.10
C PHE A 189 31.96 -9.23 -7.44
N GLU A 190 32.74 -8.18 -7.70
CA GLU A 190 32.69 -7.43 -8.96
C GLU A 190 32.81 -8.34 -10.19
N PRO A 191 33.79 -9.29 -10.27
CA PRO A 191 33.89 -10.18 -11.42
C PRO A 191 32.64 -11.06 -11.61
N LEU A 192 32.06 -11.55 -10.51
CA LEU A 192 30.85 -12.37 -10.54
C LEU A 192 29.64 -11.55 -11.01
N THR A 193 29.46 -10.33 -10.48
CA THR A 193 28.34 -9.47 -10.86
C THR A 193 28.41 -9.02 -12.32
N LYS A 194 29.62 -8.77 -12.84
CA LYS A 194 29.86 -8.47 -14.25
C LYS A 194 29.54 -9.67 -15.12
N TRP A 195 30.10 -10.85 -14.81
CA TRP A 195 29.81 -12.08 -15.53
C TRP A 195 28.31 -12.42 -15.56
N LEU A 196 27.61 -12.28 -14.44
CA LEU A 196 26.15 -12.47 -14.39
C LEU A 196 25.41 -11.50 -15.32
N SER A 197 25.79 -10.22 -15.32
CA SER A 197 25.07 -9.17 -16.07
C SER A 197 25.40 -9.18 -17.57
N GLU A 198 26.64 -9.51 -17.94
CA GLU A 198 27.16 -9.33 -19.30
C GLU A 198 27.23 -10.63 -20.09
N GLU A 199 27.27 -11.79 -19.41
CA GLU A 199 27.39 -13.11 -20.05
C GLU A 199 26.26 -14.06 -19.65
N ALA A 200 26.18 -14.45 -18.38
CA ALA A 200 25.34 -15.59 -17.96
C ALA A 200 23.83 -15.31 -18.03
N LEU A 201 23.42 -14.10 -17.65
CA LEU A 201 22.02 -13.63 -17.65
C LEU A 201 21.87 -12.40 -18.54
N LYS A 202 22.72 -12.29 -19.56
CA LYS A 202 22.60 -11.26 -20.59
C LYS A 202 21.19 -11.30 -21.18
N ASP A 203 20.59 -10.14 -21.36
CA ASP A 203 19.22 -9.95 -21.88
C ASP A 203 18.08 -10.40 -20.92
N GLU A 204 18.39 -11.11 -19.83
CA GLU A 204 17.41 -11.57 -18.83
C GLU A 204 17.30 -10.61 -17.62
N VAL A 205 18.42 -10.00 -17.22
CA VAL A 205 18.47 -9.04 -16.09
C VAL A 205 19.04 -7.70 -16.53
N SER A 206 18.58 -6.62 -15.91
CA SER A 206 19.09 -5.28 -16.19
C SER A 206 20.48 -5.03 -15.60
N LYS A 207 20.76 -5.57 -14.41
CA LYS A 207 22.05 -5.53 -13.71
C LYS A 207 22.06 -6.52 -12.55
N SER A 208 23.24 -7.01 -12.19
CA SER A 208 23.48 -7.78 -10.97
C SER A 208 24.29 -6.97 -9.97
N VAL A 209 23.85 -6.92 -8.71
CA VAL A 209 24.51 -6.15 -7.64
C VAL A 209 24.56 -6.94 -6.34
N VAL A 210 25.53 -6.63 -5.48
CA VAL A 210 25.57 -7.14 -4.11
C VAL A 210 24.41 -6.53 -3.33
N SER A 211 23.61 -7.39 -2.70
CA SER A 211 22.38 -7.00 -2.02
C SER A 211 22.60 -6.71 -0.53
N GLU A 212 21.96 -5.64 -0.06
CA GLU A 212 21.87 -5.26 1.35
C GLU A 212 20.57 -5.70 2.01
N ARG A 213 19.70 -6.48 1.34
CA ARG A 213 18.36 -6.83 1.89
C ARG A 213 18.16 -8.30 2.22
N LEU A 214 19.02 -9.17 1.70
CA LEU A 214 18.92 -10.62 1.86
C LEU A 214 19.65 -11.08 3.11
N SER A 215 19.23 -12.19 3.70
CA SER A 215 19.99 -12.83 4.76
C SER A 215 20.25 -14.32 4.51
N ASP A 216 19.20 -15.08 4.22
CA ASP A 216 19.27 -16.53 4.05
C ASP A 216 19.13 -16.90 2.56
N SER A 217 18.40 -16.08 1.79
CA SER A 217 18.28 -16.22 0.35
C SER A 217 19.58 -15.82 -0.40
N PRO A 218 20.00 -16.58 -1.43
CA PRO A 218 21.23 -16.31 -2.17
C PRO A 218 21.10 -15.12 -3.14
N CYS A 219 19.92 -14.92 -3.74
CA CYS A 219 19.63 -13.84 -4.68
C CYS A 219 18.12 -13.56 -4.74
N ALA A 220 17.74 -12.42 -5.32
CA ALA A 220 16.34 -12.05 -5.57
C ALA A 220 16.25 -11.05 -6.74
N LEU A 221 15.13 -11.05 -7.46
CA LEU A 221 14.84 -10.09 -8.53
C LEU A 221 14.15 -8.84 -7.97
N VAL A 222 14.80 -7.68 -8.12
CA VAL A 222 14.31 -6.41 -7.58
C VAL A 222 13.76 -5.55 -8.72
N ALA A 223 12.52 -5.07 -8.57
CA ALA A 223 11.95 -4.13 -9.52
C ALA A 223 12.59 -2.74 -9.38
N SER A 224 12.69 -1.99 -10.48
CA SER A 224 13.12 -0.59 -10.42
C SER A 224 12.14 0.26 -9.61
N THR A 225 12.59 1.45 -9.17
CA THR A 225 11.76 2.37 -8.35
C THR A 225 10.37 2.62 -8.95
N PHE A 226 10.30 2.81 -10.27
CA PHE A 226 9.04 3.08 -10.99
C PHE A 226 8.47 1.86 -11.72
N GLY A 227 9.18 0.73 -11.72
CA GLY A 227 8.76 -0.51 -12.37
C GLY A 227 7.61 -1.21 -11.66
N TRP A 228 7.05 -2.22 -12.33
CA TRP A 228 6.08 -3.14 -11.73
C TRP A 228 6.80 -4.14 -10.82
N THR A 229 6.22 -4.38 -9.65
CA THR A 229 6.63 -5.50 -8.80
C THR A 229 6.04 -6.80 -9.33
N GLY A 230 6.54 -7.96 -8.86
CA GLY A 230 5.93 -9.25 -9.23
C GLY A 230 4.45 -9.35 -8.85
N ASN A 231 4.03 -8.68 -7.77
CA ASN A 231 2.61 -8.57 -7.41
C ASN A 231 1.83 -7.74 -8.45
N MET A 232 2.31 -6.55 -8.81
CA MET A 232 1.65 -5.70 -9.81
C MET A 232 1.56 -6.38 -11.18
N GLU A 233 2.63 -7.05 -11.61
CA GLU A 233 2.65 -7.81 -12.86
C GLU A 233 1.59 -8.91 -12.86
N ARG A 234 1.53 -9.72 -11.80
CA ARG A 234 0.51 -10.75 -11.64
C ARG A 234 -0.91 -10.19 -11.72
N LEU A 235 -1.17 -9.06 -11.05
CA LEU A 235 -2.47 -8.39 -11.09
C LEU A 235 -2.80 -7.84 -12.48
N ALA A 236 -1.83 -7.24 -13.16
CA ALA A 236 -2.00 -6.71 -14.50
C ALA A 236 -2.31 -7.82 -15.51
N VAL A 237 -1.57 -8.93 -15.45
CA VAL A 237 -1.78 -10.11 -16.30
C VAL A 237 -3.15 -10.73 -16.04
N SER A 238 -3.54 -10.91 -14.77
CA SER A 238 -4.86 -11.44 -14.40
C SER A 238 -6.01 -10.58 -14.94
N ASN A 239 -5.87 -9.25 -14.89
CA ASN A 239 -6.89 -8.33 -15.40
C ASN A 239 -6.89 -8.25 -16.93
N ALA A 240 -5.72 -8.36 -17.58
CA ALA A 240 -5.61 -8.34 -19.04
C ALA A 240 -6.16 -9.62 -19.70
N HIS A 241 -6.15 -10.75 -18.99
CA HIS A 241 -6.76 -12.00 -19.45
C HIS A 241 -8.29 -12.01 -19.34
N GLN A 242 -8.90 -11.10 -18.57
CA GLN A 242 -10.35 -10.89 -18.57
C GLN A 242 -10.73 -10.09 -19.81
N LYS A 243 -11.07 -10.78 -20.91
CA LYS A 243 -11.58 -10.14 -22.13
C LYS A 243 -13.01 -9.66 -21.90
N THR A 244 -13.46 -8.68 -22.67
CA THR A 244 -14.80 -8.06 -22.64
C THR A 244 -15.99 -9.03 -22.75
N HIS A 245 -15.75 -10.31 -23.03
CA HIS A 245 -16.75 -11.37 -23.11
C HIS A 245 -16.78 -12.35 -21.93
N ASP A 246 -15.92 -12.19 -20.92
CA ASP A 246 -16.05 -12.90 -19.64
C ASP A 246 -17.09 -12.20 -18.74
N SER A 247 -18.26 -11.93 -19.29
CA SER A 247 -19.43 -11.50 -18.53
C SER A 247 -20.13 -12.74 -17.95
N HIS A 248 -19.56 -13.33 -16.90
CA HIS A 248 -20.31 -14.09 -15.89
C HIS A 248 -19.49 -14.20 -14.60
N ARG A 249 -19.56 -13.16 -13.78
CA ARG A 249 -19.67 -13.25 -12.32
C ARG A 249 -20.31 -12.00 -11.75
#